data_AF-A0A068VFY6-F1
#
_entry.id   AF-A0A068VFY6-F1
#
_cell.length_a   1.000
_cell.length_b   1.000
_cell.length_c   1.000
_cell.angle_alpha   90.00
_cell.angle_beta   90.00
_cell.angle_gamma   90.00
#
_symmetry.space_group_name_H-M   'P 1'
#
loop_
_entity.id
_entity.type
_entity.pdbx_description
1 polymer ?
#
loop_
_entity_poly.entity_id
_entity_poly.type
_entity_poly.pdbx_seq_one_letter_code
_entity_poly.pdbx_strand_id
1 'polypeptide(L)'
;MLRDMGEVLLCAGAIGSPQLLLLSGIGPRPYLSSWGIPVVHHQPYVGQFLYDNPRNGISIVPSMPLEHSLIQVVGITNSGAQQLD
;
A
#
# COMPACT_ATOMS: atom_id res chain seq x y z
N MET A 1 8.04 -19.11 18.55
CA MET A 1 9.49 -18.86 18.71
C MET A 1 10.17 -18.99 17.36
N LEU A 2 11.11 -18.10 17.05
CA LEU A 2 11.99 -18.27 15.89
C LEU A 2 12.98 -19.41 16.16
N ARG A 3 13.40 -20.08 15.09
CA ARG A 3 14.50 -21.07 15.11
C ARG A 3 15.83 -20.33 14.99
N ASP A 4 16.94 -21.01 15.28
CA ASP A 4 18.27 -20.46 14.97
C ASP A 4 18.35 -20.06 13.49
N MET A 5 18.89 -18.87 13.25
CA MET A 5 18.97 -18.21 11.94
C MET A 5 17.61 -17.86 11.30
N GLY A 6 16.50 -17.92 12.05
CA GLY A 6 15.20 -17.46 11.59
C GLY A 6 15.08 -15.94 11.65
N GLU A 7 14.40 -15.36 10.66
CA GLU A 7 14.14 -13.92 10.58
C GLU A 7 12.64 -13.60 10.57
N VAL A 8 12.29 -12.35 10.89
CA VAL A 8 10.91 -11.84 10.80
C VAL A 8 10.80 -10.93 9.59
N LEU A 9 10.00 -11.35 8.61
CA LEU A 9 9.57 -10.51 7.50
C LEU A 9 8.21 -9.91 7.83
N LEU A 10 8.10 -8.58 7.80
CA LEU A 10 6.85 -7.89 8.10
C LEU A 10 6.09 -7.58 6.80
N CYS A 11 5.00 -8.33 6.56
CA CYS A 11 4.20 -8.25 5.34
C CYS A 11 2.73 -7.85 5.60
N ALA A 12 2.48 -6.96 6.56
CA ALA A 12 1.12 -6.54 6.96
C ALA A 12 0.52 -5.39 6.12
N GLY A 13 1.11 -5.10 4.95
CA GLY A 13 0.65 -4.07 4.01
C GLY A 13 0.92 -2.62 4.47
N ALA A 14 0.54 -1.66 3.63
CA ALA A 14 0.83 -0.23 3.84
C ALA A 14 0.19 0.37 5.11
N ILE A 15 -0.88 -0.25 5.62
CA ILE A 15 -1.57 0.17 6.85
C ILE A 15 -1.08 -0.65 8.06
N GLY A 16 -1.07 -1.98 7.94
CA GLY A 16 -0.77 -2.86 9.07
C GLY A 16 0.71 -2.87 9.47
N SER A 17 1.64 -2.78 8.51
CA SER A 17 3.08 -2.78 8.82
C SER A 17 3.50 -1.60 9.70
N PRO A 18 3.20 -0.31 9.37
CA PRO A 18 3.55 0.79 10.26
C PRO A 18 2.83 0.70 11.61
N GLN A 19 1.59 0.22 11.66
CA GLN A 19 0.87 0.01 12.92
C GLN A 19 1.60 -1.00 13.83
N LEU A 20 1.99 -2.15 13.30
CA LEU A 20 2.70 -3.18 14.06
C LEU A 20 4.07 -2.70 14.54
N LEU A 21 4.82 -1.97 13.71
CA LEU A 21 6.09 -1.36 14.10
C LEU A 21 5.92 -0.38 15.27
N LEU A 22 4.93 0.52 15.19
CA LEU A 22 4.66 1.50 16.25
C LEU A 22 4.28 0.81 17.58
N LEU A 23 3.37 -0.17 17.53
CA LEU A 23 2.96 -0.95 18.72
C LEU A 23 4.11 -1.79 19.29
N SER A 24 5.09 -2.14 18.47
CA SER A 24 6.31 -2.85 18.88
C SER A 24 7.42 -1.90 19.37
N GLY A 25 7.15 -0.60 19.48
CA GLY A 25 8.12 0.39 19.97
C GLY A 25 9.16 0.85 18.95
N ILE A 26 8.91 0.64 17.65
CA ILE A 26 9.76 1.07 16.53
C ILE A 26 9.08 2.25 15.82
N GLY A 27 9.60 3.46 16.02
CA GLY A 27 8.95 4.67 15.49
C GLY A 27 9.48 5.99 16.06
N PRO A 28 8.77 7.13 15.85
CA PRO A 28 9.21 8.43 16.35
C PRO A 28 9.16 8.46 17.89
N ARG A 29 10.30 8.74 18.54
CA ARG A 29 10.41 8.71 20.01
C ARG A 29 9.39 9.61 20.70
N PRO A 30 9.20 10.89 20.30
CA PRO A 30 8.21 11.75 20.93
C PRO A 30 6.79 11.20 20.85
N TYR A 31 6.43 10.61 19.69
CA TYR A 31 5.12 10.01 19.46
C TYR A 31 4.91 8.75 20.32
N LEU A 32 5.88 7.82 20.31
CA LEU A 32 5.77 6.60 21.11
C LEU A 32 5.72 6.91 22.61
N SER A 33 6.58 7.83 23.08
CA SER A 33 6.60 8.24 24.48
C SER A 33 5.31 8.94 24.92
N SER A 34 4.63 9.71 24.05
CA SER A 34 3.34 10.31 24.41
C SER A 34 2.23 9.28 24.66
N TRP A 35 2.36 8.07 24.10
CA TRP A 35 1.43 6.96 24.32
C TRP A 35 1.89 5.97 25.40
N GLY A 36 3.00 6.26 26.09
CA GLY A 36 3.57 5.35 27.08
C GLY A 36 4.16 4.05 26.48
N ILE A 37 4.42 4.02 25.17
CA ILE A 37 5.01 2.85 24.50
C ILE A 37 6.53 2.87 24.71
N PRO A 38 7.14 1.79 25.25
CA PRO A 38 8.58 1.68 25.35
C PRO A 38 9.26 1.79 23.99
N VAL A 39 10.24 2.67 23.86
CA VAL A 39 10.94 2.89 22.59
C VAL A 39 12.07 1.87 22.44
N VAL A 40 11.83 0.86 21.61
CA VAL A 40 12.84 -0.13 21.21
C VAL A 40 13.82 0.48 20.21
N HIS A 41 13.31 1.22 19.22
CA HIS A 41 14.14 1.87 18.21
C HIS A 41 13.49 3.17 17.74
N HIS A 42 14.27 4.26 17.73
CA HIS A 42 13.81 5.52 17.19
C HIS A 42 13.93 5.54 15.67
N GLN A 43 12.80 5.45 14.97
CA GLN A 43 12.71 5.60 13.52
C GLN A 43 11.65 6.66 13.17
N PRO A 44 12.05 7.91 12.87
CA PRO A 44 11.12 9.05 12.70
C PRO A 44 10.12 8.90 11.55
N TYR A 45 10.35 8.02 10.58
CA TYR A 45 9.51 7.91 9.38
C TYR A 45 8.51 6.75 9.41
N VAL A 46 8.46 5.93 10.47
CA VAL A 46 7.42 4.88 10.59
C VAL A 46 6.03 5.53 10.64
N GLY A 47 5.13 5.07 9.76
CA GLY A 47 3.76 5.61 9.63
C GLY A 47 3.68 6.95 8.88
N GLN A 48 4.80 7.47 8.38
CA GLN A 48 4.82 8.66 7.52
C GLN A 48 4.80 8.25 6.03
N PHE A 49 4.58 9.22 5.15
CA PHE A 49 4.61 9.02 3.69
C PHE A 49 3.60 7.98 3.17
N LEU A 50 2.40 7.94 3.73
CA LEU A 50 1.28 7.18 3.17
C LEU A 50 0.73 7.92 1.94
N TYR A 51 0.62 7.19 0.83
CA TYR A 51 0.04 7.69 -0.41
C TYR A 51 -1.15 6.84 -0.81
N ASP A 52 -2.18 7.49 -1.36
CA ASP A 52 -3.31 6.84 -2.02
C ASP A 52 -3.57 7.57 -3.34
N ASN A 53 -3.72 6.81 -4.42
CA ASN A 53 -3.94 7.39 -5.73
C ASN A 53 -5.41 7.85 -5.84
N PRO A 54 -5.69 9.11 -6.23
CA PRO A 54 -7.05 9.57 -6.35
C PRO A 54 -7.75 8.85 -7.50
N ARG A 55 -8.99 8.41 -7.26
CA ARG A 55 -9.86 7.85 -8.29
C ARG A 55 -10.83 8.93 -8.76
N ASN A 56 -10.75 9.29 -10.03
CA ASN A 56 -11.70 10.17 -10.70
C ASN A 56 -12.58 9.34 -11.63
N GLY A 57 -13.86 9.68 -11.75
CA GLY A 57 -14.78 8.97 -12.64
C GLY A 57 -16.02 9.78 -12.97
N ILE A 58 -16.59 9.53 -14.15
CA ILE A 58 -17.90 10.04 -14.57
C ILE A 58 -18.84 8.85 -14.61
N SER A 59 -20.00 8.98 -13.95
CA SER A 59 -21.07 7.98 -14.03
C SER A 59 -22.09 8.44 -15.07
N ILE A 60 -22.40 7.57 -16.04
CA ILE A 60 -23.46 7.79 -17.02
C ILE A 60 -24.56 6.74 -16.81
N VAL A 61 -25.82 7.14 -17.00
CA VAL A 61 -26.97 6.22 -17.00
C VAL A 61 -27.46 6.11 -18.43
N PRO A 62 -27.08 5.04 -19.17
CA PRO A 62 -27.52 4.87 -20.55
C PRO A 62 -29.01 4.47 -20.59
N SER A 63 -29.74 4.97 -21.58
CA SER A 63 -31.16 4.61 -21.83
C SER A 63 -31.34 3.23 -22.48
N MET A 64 -30.23 2.54 -22.76
CA MET A 64 -30.18 1.22 -23.37
C MET A 64 -29.00 0.42 -22.78
N PRO A 65 -29.08 -0.91 -22.68
CA PRO A 65 -27.99 -1.73 -22.17
C PRO A 65 -26.74 -1.58 -23.04
N LEU A 66 -25.58 -1.42 -22.42
CA LEU A 66 -24.30 -1.47 -23.12
C LEU A 66 -23.76 -2.90 -23.07
N GLU A 67 -23.36 -3.44 -24.22
CA GLU A 67 -22.50 -4.62 -24.27
C GLU A 67 -21.15 -4.26 -23.63
N HIS A 68 -20.85 -4.85 -22.48
CA HIS A 68 -19.61 -4.57 -21.75
C HIS A 68 -18.43 -5.31 -22.40
N SER A 69 -17.44 -4.59 -22.92
CA SER A 69 -16.09 -5.15 -23.01
C SER A 69 -15.45 -5.07 -21.62
N LEU A 70 -14.74 -6.12 -21.21
CA LEU A 70 -13.98 -6.12 -19.95
C LEU A 70 -13.00 -4.94 -19.92
N ILE A 71 -12.56 -4.56 -18.71
CA ILE A 71 -11.58 -3.50 -18.47
C ILE A 71 -10.44 -3.59 -19.50
N GLN A 72 -10.43 -2.67 -20.46
CA GLN A 72 -9.25 -2.41 -21.27
C GLN A 72 -8.46 -1.34 -20.54
N VAL A 73 -7.24 -1.68 -20.10
CA VAL A 73 -6.25 -0.67 -19.77
C VAL A 73 -5.94 0.08 -21.07
N VAL A 74 -6.53 1.26 -21.25
CA VAL A 74 -6.27 2.10 -22.41
C VAL A 74 -4.81 2.57 -22.33
N GLY A 75 -3.96 1.96 -23.14
CA GLY A 75 -2.51 2.18 -23.13
C GLY A 75 -1.73 1.15 -23.97
N ILE A 76 -2.26 -0.06 -24.13
CA ILE A 76 -1.75 -1.01 -25.13
C ILE A 76 -2.74 -1.03 -26.29
N THR A 77 -2.49 -0.19 -27.29
CA THR A 77 -3.13 -0.35 -28.59
C THR A 77 -2.53 -1.58 -29.28
N ASN A 78 -3.25 -2.21 -30.20
CA ASN A 78 -2.69 -3.29 -31.03
C ASN A 78 -1.44 -2.83 -31.82
N SER A 79 -1.30 -1.53 -32.07
CA SER A 79 -0.11 -0.91 -32.64
C SER A 79 1.11 -0.84 -31.70
N GLY A 80 0.96 -1.13 -30.40
CA GLY A 80 2.06 -1.17 -29.43
C GLY A 80 2.46 -2.58 -28.97
N ALA A 81 1.66 -3.61 -29.27
CA ALA A 81 1.95 -5.01 -28.93
C ALA A 81 2.49 -5.85 -30.10
N GLN A 82 2.41 -5.34 -31.34
CA GLN A 82 2.96 -5.99 -32.53
C GLN A 82 4.16 -5.22 -33.09
N GLN A 83 5.34 -5.44 -32.51
CA GLN A 83 6.60 -5.24 -33.22
C GLN A 83 7.67 -6.20 -32.68
N LEU A 84 7.45 -7.49 -32.92
CA LEU A 84 8.50 -8.51 -32.93
C LEU A 84 8.20 -9.44 -34.11
N ASP A 85 8.56 -8.96 -35.30
CA ASP A 85 9.14 -9.75 -36.39
C ASP A 85 10.54 -9.20 -36.62
#